data_AF-A0A0K1P5Q3-F1
#
_entry.id   AF-A0A0K1P5Q3-F1
#
_cell.length_a   1.000
_cell.length_b   1.000
_cell.length_c   1.000
_cell.angle_alpha   90.00
_cell.angle_beta   90.00
_cell.angle_gamma   90.00
#
_symmetry.space_group_name_H-M   'P 1'
#
loop_
_entity.id
_entity.type
_entity.pdbx_description
1 polymer ?
#
loop_
_entity_poly.entity_id
_entity_poly.type
_entity_poly.pdbx_seq_one_letter_code
_entity_poly.pdbx_strand_id
1 'polypeptide(L)' 'MTKEAFLEKWTNLNYVKNEKSIKVIDKETEKSVIWVMPKNNNIGVNTYYGVSLELMADFVELMRDELKVW' A
#
# COMPACT_ATOMS: atom_id res chain seq x y z
N MET A 1 -4.26 0.41 -11.05
CA MET A 1 -3.60 -0.86 -11.42
C MET A 1 -4.20 -1.96 -10.56
N THR A 2 -4.31 -3.21 -11.04
CA THR A 2 -4.93 -4.27 -10.22
C THR A 2 -4.03 -4.71 -9.07
N LYS A 3 -4.63 -5.29 -8.03
CA LYS A 3 -3.91 -5.86 -6.89
C LYS A 3 -2.94 -6.97 -7.33
N GLU A 4 -3.35 -7.83 -8.27
CA GLU A 4 -2.47 -8.89 -8.78
C GLU A 4 -1.22 -8.28 -9.45
N ALA A 5 -1.40 -7.31 -10.35
CA ALA A 5 -0.29 -6.65 -11.03
C ALA A 5 0.66 -5.95 -10.04
N PHE A 6 0.12 -5.37 -8.96
CA PHE A 6 0.92 -4.73 -7.92
C PHE A 6 1.79 -5.76 -7.19
N LEU A 7 1.23 -6.90 -6.80
CA LEU A 7 1.96 -7.94 -6.07
C LEU A 7 2.91 -8.76 -6.96
N GLU A 8 2.64 -8.85 -8.26
CA GLU A 8 3.56 -9.43 -9.25
C GLU A 8 4.81 -8.55 -9.45
N LYS A 9 4.64 -7.22 -9.43
CA LYS A 9 5.76 -6.27 -9.51
C LYS A 9 6.53 -6.19 -8.19
N TRP A 10 5.80 -6.06 -7.08
CA TRP A 10 6.36 -5.89 -5.73
C TRP A 10 6.30 -7.20 -4.94
N THR A 11 7.05 -8.19 -5.40
CA THR A 11 6.97 -9.58 -4.91
C THR A 11 7.38 -9.74 -3.45
N ASN A 12 8.21 -8.84 -2.91
CA ASN A 12 8.61 -8.81 -1.51
C ASN A 12 7.55 -8.20 -0.59
N LEU A 13 6.45 -7.66 -1.14
CA LEU A 13 5.41 -7.00 -0.39
C LEU A 13 4.14 -7.86 -0.29
N ASN A 14 3.42 -7.66 0.81
CA ASN A 14 2.09 -8.18 1.07
C ASN A 14 1.09 -7.02 1.12
N TYR A 15 -0.10 -7.25 0.61
CA TYR A 15 -1.23 -6.31 0.69
C TYR A 15 -2.25 -6.80 1.72
N VAL A 16 -2.50 -5.98 2.74
CA VAL A 16 -3.45 -6.27 3.82
C VAL A 16 -4.53 -5.20 3.83
N LYS A 17 -5.79 -5.62 3.64
CA LYS A 17 -6.96 -4.74 3.73
C LYS A 17 -7.90 -5.27 4.81
N ASN A 18 -8.28 -4.39 5.72
CA ASN A 18 -9.34 -4.64 6.70
C ASN A 18 -10.29 -3.44 6.72
N GLU A 19 -11.34 -3.51 7.54
CA GLU A 19 -12.35 -2.44 7.63
C GLU A 19 -11.79 -1.07 8.03
N LYS A 20 -10.66 -1.04 8.74
CA LYS A 20 -10.10 0.18 9.33
C LYS A 20 -8.93 0.76 8.53
N SER A 21 -8.26 -0.07 7.74
CA SER A 21 -6.97 0.28 7.14
C SER A 21 -6.64 -0.57 5.92
N ILE A 22 -5.84 0.03 5.05
CA ILE A 22 -5.21 -0.63 3.91
C ILE A 22 -3.71 -0.46 4.08
N LYS A 23 -2.96 -1.56 3.99
CA LYS A 23 -1.52 -1.59 4.27
C LYS A 23 -0.77 -2.38 3.21
N VAL A 24 0.42 -1.90 2.90
CA VAL A 24 1.46 -2.66 2.22
C VAL A 24 2.54 -2.97 3.24
N ILE A 25 2.89 -4.25 3.37
CA ILE A 25 3.76 -4.77 4.42
C ILE A 25 4.91 -5.51 3.75
N ASP A 26 6.14 -5.31 4.22
CA ASP A 26 7.29 -6.07 3.77
C ASP A 26 7.22 -7.51 4.33
N LYS A 27 7.40 -8.52 3.48
CA LYS A 27 7.24 -9.93 3.85
C LYS A 27 8.32 -10.43 4.80
N GLU A 28 9.55 -9.93 4.67
CA GLU A 28 10.69 -10.42 5.45
C GLU A 28 10.65 -9.87 6.88
N THR A 29 10.26 -8.61 7.02
CA THR A 29 10.34 -7.88 8.29
C THR A 29 9.00 -7.65 8.97
N GLU A 30 7.90 -7.95 8.28
CA GLU A 30 6.51 -7.74 8.71
C GLU A 30 6.15 -6.28 9.06
N LYS A 31 7.01 -5.31 8.70
CA LYS A 31 6.75 -3.89 8.95
C LYS A 31 5.92 -3.28 7.83
N SER A 32 5.04 -2.36 8.20
CA SER A 32 4.29 -1.57 7.24
C SER A 32 5.21 -0.64 6.48
N VAL A 33 5.12 -0.68 5.16
CA VAL A 33 5.84 0.16 4.20
C VAL A 33 4.99 1.39 3.88
N ILE A 34 3.71 1.16 3.56
CA ILE A 34 2.70 2.21 3.37
C ILE A 34 1.42 1.78 4.09
N TRP A 35 0.72 2.70 4.75
CA TRP A 35 -0.61 2.45 5.27
C TRP A 35 -1.53 3.65 5.09
N VAL A 36 -2.81 3.33 4.88
CA VAL A 36 -3.90 4.29 4.76
C VAL A 36 -4.95 3.92 5.81
N MET A 37 -5.41 4.92 6.55
CA MET A 37 -6.53 4.85 7.48
C MET A 37 -7.64 5.79 6.99
N PRO A 38 -8.57 5.30 6.14
CA PRO A 38 -9.57 6.15 5.48
C PRO A 38 -10.43 6.94 6.47
N LYS A 39 -10.83 6.32 7.59
CA LYS A 39 -11.69 6.95 8.60
C LYS A 39 -11.13 8.26 9.16
N ASN A 40 -9.80 8.36 9.25
CA ASN A 40 -9.12 9.51 9.85
C ASN A 40 -8.33 10.31 8.81
N ASN A 41 -8.51 10.04 7.51
CA ASN A 41 -7.76 10.66 6.41
C ASN A 41 -6.24 10.66 6.63
N ASN A 42 -5.71 9.57 7.21
CA ASN A 42 -4.31 9.48 7.60
C ASN A 42 -3.57 8.50 6.70
N ILE A 43 -2.43 8.94 6.18
CA ILE A 43 -1.48 8.13 5.42
C ILE A 43 -0.15 8.16 6.15
N GLY A 44 0.49 6.99 6.27
CA GLY A 44 1.87 6.91 6.70
C GLY A 44 2.73 6.10 5.73
N VAL A 45 3.97 6.53 5.64
CA VAL A 45 4.99 5.98 4.75
C VAL A 45 6.24 5.74 5.56
N ASN A 46 6.79 4.55 5.47
CA ASN A 46 7.99 4.16 6.19
C ASN A 46 9.22 4.43 5.32
N THR A 47 9.81 5.62 5.44
CA THR A 47 10.96 6.05 4.63
C THR A 47 12.22 5.20 4.86
N TYR A 48 12.33 4.52 6.01
CA TYR A 48 13.44 3.60 6.29
C TYR A 48 13.44 2.38 5.36
N TYR A 49 12.27 2.01 4.81
CA TYR A 49 12.13 0.90 3.87
C TYR A 49 12.43 1.27 2.42
N GLY A 50 12.96 2.46 2.17
CA GLY A 50 13.32 2.88 0.82
C GLY A 50 12.10 2.98 -0.09
N VAL A 51 10.99 3.52 0.43
CA VAL A 51 9.81 3.79 -0.39
C VAL A 51 10.21 4.67 -1.57
N SER A 52 10.24 4.07 -2.75
CA SER A 52 10.56 4.75 -3.99
C SER A 52 9.34 5.55 -4.46
N LEU A 53 9.60 6.58 -5.26
CA LEU A 53 8.52 7.33 -5.93
C LEU A 53 7.67 6.41 -6.82
N GLU A 54 8.30 5.40 -7.42
CA GLU A 54 7.63 4.39 -8.24
C GLU A 54 6.64 3.55 -7.41
N LEU A 55 7.06 3.05 -6.24
CA LEU A 55 6.18 2.30 -5.34
C LEU A 55 4.98 3.17 -4.89
N MET A 56 5.21 4.45 -4.60
CA MET A 56 4.11 5.36 -4.26
C MET A 56 3.15 5.60 -5.43
N ALA A 57 3.66 5.79 -6.65
CA ALA A 57 2.82 6.00 -7.83
C ALA A 57 1.93 4.77 -8.08
N ASP A 58 2.52 3.57 -8.09
CA ASP A 58 1.81 2.31 -8.23
C ASP A 58 0.76 2.11 -7.12
N PHE A 59 1.13 2.45 -5.87
CA PHE A 59 0.20 2.35 -4.74
C PHE A 59 -0.99 3.31 -4.88
N VAL A 60 -0.76 4.55 -5.33
CA VAL A 60 -1.84 5.51 -5.59
C VAL A 60 -2.78 5.00 -6.69
N GLU A 61 -2.24 4.39 -7.74
CA GLU A 61 -3.06 3.78 -8.78
C GLU A 61 -3.86 2.58 -8.27
N LEU A 62 -3.27 1.71 -7.44
CA LEU A 62 -3.98 0.63 -6.77
C LEU A 62 -5.12 1.20 -5.90
N MET A 63 -4.86 2.31 -5.21
CA MET A 63 -5.84 2.93 -4.33
C MET A 63 -7.00 3.58 -5.04
N ARG A 64 -6.83 4.04 -6.29
CA ARG A 64 -7.94 4.53 -7.12
C ARG A 64 -9.00 3.45 -7.37
N ASP A 65 -8.57 2.20 -7.52
CA ASP A 65 -9.46 1.07 -7.78
C ASP A 65 -10.08 0.53 -6.48
N GLU A 66 -9.29 0.49 -5.40
CA GLU A 66 -9.64 -0.12 -4.11
C GLU A 66 -10.42 0.79 -3.16
N LEU A 67 -10.11 2.09 -3.17
CA LEU A 67 -10.91 3.15 -2.57
C LEU A 67 -11.71 3.72 -3.73
N LYS A 68 -12.87 3.12 -4.05
CA LYS A 68 -13.85 3.77 -4.92
C LYS A 68 -14.19 5.13 -4.30
N VAL A 69 -13.49 6.18 -4.71
CA VAL A 69 -13.72 7.54 -4.23
C VAL A 69 -15.10 7.92 -4.76
N TRP A 70 -15.97 8.32 -3.83
CA TRP A 70 -17.32 8.80 -4.10
C TRP A 70 -17.28 10.07 -4.94
#